data_AF-A0A3D5FNT5-F1
#
_entry.id   AF-A0A3D5FNT5-F1
#
_cell.length_a   1.000
_cell.length_b   1.000
_cell.length_c   1.000
_cell.angle_alpha   90.00
_cell.angle_beta   90.00
_cell.angle_gamma   90.00
#
_symmetry.space_group_name_H-M   'P 1'
#
loop_
_entity.id
_entity.type
_entity.pdbx_description
1 polymer ?
#
loop_
_entity_poly.entity_id
_entity_poly.type
_entity_poly.pdbx_seq_one_letter_code
_entity_poly.pdbx_strand_id
1 'polypeptide(L)'
;MSLPIHLSTFGDIANLDDDQVKEIIARVGRDDLTVALKAASEPVKDKVLGNMSEEERHALTQYMEYLGPMLLTEVEVVQLQIINKFKDGPGNDEFV
;
A
#
# COMPACT_ATOMS: atom_id res chain seq x y z
N MET A 1 12.60 17.78 -2.81
CA MET A 1 13.17 16.44 -2.60
C MET A 1 12.19 15.72 -1.69
N SER A 2 11.56 14.64 -2.17
CA SER A 2 10.70 13.82 -1.32
C SER A 2 11.58 13.09 -0.28
N LEU A 3 11.13 13.02 0.96
CA LEU A 3 11.83 12.26 2.00
C LEU A 3 11.73 10.76 1.69
N PRO A 4 12.77 9.97 1.99
CA PRO A 4 12.72 8.52 1.78
C PRO A 4 11.57 7.90 2.57
N ILE A 5 10.88 6.95 1.94
CA ILE A 5 9.82 6.19 2.59
C ILE A 5 10.48 5.24 3.60
N HIS A 6 9.95 5.21 4.82
CA HIS A 6 10.37 4.28 5.86
C HIS A 6 9.15 3.71 6.57
N LEU A 7 8.89 2.41 6.41
CA LEU A 7 7.77 1.70 7.05
C LEU A 7 8.29 0.74 8.12
N SER A 8 7.84 0.92 9.37
CA SER A 8 8.00 -0.06 10.46
C SER A 8 6.72 -0.85 10.71
N THR A 9 5.57 -0.23 10.43
CA THR A 9 4.25 -0.85 10.42
C THR A 9 3.50 -0.45 9.16
N PHE A 10 2.51 -1.24 8.75
CA PHE A 10 1.63 -0.86 7.63
C PHE A 10 0.80 0.39 7.95
N GLY A 11 0.56 0.64 9.25
CA GLY A 11 -0.14 1.82 9.75
C GLY A 11 0.59 3.14 9.48
N ASP A 12 1.92 3.11 9.30
CA ASP A 12 2.74 4.30 9.10
C ASP A 12 2.34 5.06 7.82
N ILE A 13 1.75 4.36 6.84
CA ILE A 13 1.24 4.93 5.59
C ILE A 13 0.29 6.11 5.84
N ALA A 14 -0.53 6.05 6.90
CA ALA A 14 -1.48 7.11 7.23
C ALA A 14 -0.81 8.48 7.50
N ASN A 15 0.47 8.46 7.91
CA ASN A 15 1.22 9.66 8.28
C ASN A 15 2.21 10.13 7.20
N LEU A 16 2.25 9.46 6.04
CA LEU A 16 3.14 9.83 4.94
C LEU A 16 2.63 11.06 4.18
N ASP A 17 3.54 11.73 3.48
CA ASP A 17 3.17 12.78 2.53
C ASP A 17 2.56 12.16 1.27
N ASP A 18 1.73 12.93 0.56
CA ASP A 18 1.01 12.43 -0.63
C ASP A 18 1.95 11.92 -1.73
N ASP A 19 3.11 12.58 -1.92
CA ASP A 19 4.12 12.14 -2.89
C ASP A 19 4.72 10.77 -2.52
N GLN A 20 4.89 10.49 -1.23
CA GLN A 20 5.36 9.20 -0.74
C GLN A 20 4.30 8.11 -0.94
N VAL A 21 3.03 8.43 -0.69
CA VAL A 21 1.92 7.49 -0.90
C VAL A 21 1.75 7.15 -2.38
N LYS A 22 1.88 8.13 -3.28
CA LYS A 22 1.87 7.90 -4.73
C LYS A 22 3.01 6.99 -5.17
N GLU A 23 4.19 7.16 -4.61
CA GLU A 23 5.32 6.25 -4.87
C GLU A 23 5.03 4.83 -4.38
N ILE A 24 4.43 4.66 -3.19
CA ILE A 24 3.99 3.33 -2.71
C ILE A 24 2.98 2.71 -3.68
N ILE A 25 1.94 3.45 -4.08
CA ILE A 25 0.91 2.98 -5.02
C ILE A 25 1.57 2.49 -6.32
N ALA A 26 2.48 3.29 -6.87
CA ALA A 26 3.19 2.97 -8.11
C ALA A 26 4.11 1.75 -7.99
N ARG A 27 4.84 1.61 -6.87
CA ARG A 27 5.82 0.54 -6.68
C ARG A 27 5.21 -0.78 -6.20
N VAL A 28 4.11 -0.77 -5.44
CA VAL A 28 3.45 -2.00 -4.94
C VAL A 28 2.60 -2.66 -6.02
N GLY A 29 1.93 -1.87 -6.87
CA GLY A 29 1.02 -2.40 -7.88
C GLY A 29 -0.35 -2.78 -7.30
N ARG A 30 -1.33 -2.90 -8.20
CA ARG A 30 -2.75 -2.97 -7.84
C ARG A 30 -3.12 -4.22 -7.03
N ASP A 31 -2.62 -5.39 -7.40
CA ASP A 31 -3.09 -6.66 -6.83
C ASP A 31 -2.65 -6.79 -5.36
N ASP A 32 -1.38 -6.54 -5.06
CA ASP A 32 -0.85 -6.52 -3.68
C ASP A 32 -1.50 -5.42 -2.84
N LEU A 33 -1.70 -4.23 -3.41
CA LEU A 33 -2.35 -3.12 -2.71
C LEU A 33 -3.83 -3.46 -2.40
N THR A 34 -4.51 -4.15 -3.30
CA THR A 34 -5.89 -4.62 -3.10
C THR A 34 -5.95 -5.54 -1.90
N VAL A 35 -5.08 -6.55 -1.84
CA VAL A 35 -5.04 -7.52 -0.74
C VAL A 35 -4.68 -6.83 0.58
N ALA A 36 -3.60 -6.05 0.59
CA ALA A 36 -3.10 -5.39 1.79
C ALA A 36 -4.13 -4.44 2.43
N LEU A 37 -4.91 -3.73 1.62
CA LEU A 37 -5.91 -2.79 2.13
C LEU A 37 -7.13 -3.47 2.74
N LYS A 38 -7.42 -4.75 2.51
CA LYS A 38 -8.65 -5.38 3.05
C LYS A 38 -8.71 -5.34 4.57
N ALA A 39 -7.58 -5.60 5.24
CA ALA A 39 -7.45 -5.54 6.70
C ALA A 39 -6.85 -4.21 7.20
N ALA A 40 -6.66 -3.22 6.32
CA ALA A 40 -6.12 -1.93 6.73
C ALA A 40 -7.14 -1.12 7.54
N SER A 41 -6.60 -0.30 8.46
CA SER A 41 -7.38 0.67 9.21
C SER A 41 -7.95 1.75 8.29
N GLU A 42 -9.04 2.40 8.71
CA GLU A 42 -9.68 3.48 7.95
C GLU A 42 -8.68 4.60 7.60
N PRO A 43 -7.82 5.10 8.51
CA PRO A 43 -6.85 6.14 8.15
C PRO A 43 -5.90 5.75 7.03
N VAL A 44 -5.48 4.49 6.98
CA VAL A 44 -4.59 3.99 5.90
C VAL A 44 -5.37 3.87 4.59
N LYS A 45 -6.59 3.33 4.63
CA LYS A 45 -7.47 3.23 3.45
C LYS A 45 -7.73 4.60 2.86
N ASP A 46 -8.14 5.56 3.68
CA ASP A 46 -8.46 6.92 3.25
C ASP A 46 -7.24 7.61 2.66
N LYS A 47 -6.07 7.45 3.27
CA LYS A 47 -4.83 8.04 2.79
C LYS A 47 -4.41 7.49 1.42
N VAL A 48 -4.54 6.17 1.21
CA VAL A 48 -4.19 5.52 -0.06
C VAL A 48 -5.21 5.85 -1.14
N LEU A 49 -6.51 5.67 -0.87
CA LEU A 49 -7.58 5.92 -1.83
C LEU A 49 -7.74 7.42 -2.16
N GLY A 50 -7.39 8.31 -1.24
CA GLY A 50 -7.36 9.75 -1.45
C GLY A 50 -6.22 10.20 -2.37
N ASN A 51 -5.18 9.38 -2.53
CA ASN A 51 -4.06 9.63 -3.45
C ASN A 51 -4.26 9.01 -4.84
N MET A 52 -5.42 8.38 -5.09
CA MET A 52 -5.79 7.81 -6.38
C MET A 52 -6.75 8.73 -7.15
N SER A 53 -6.72 8.61 -8.48
CA SER A 53 -7.83 9.11 -9.31
C SER A 53 -9.13 8.37 -9.00
N GLU A 54 -10.27 8.96 -9.41
CA GLU A 54 -11.58 8.34 -9.23
C GLU A 54 -11.69 6.97 -9.92
N GLU A 55 -11.08 6.84 -11.11
CA GLU A 55 -11.06 5.58 -11.88
C GLU A 55 -10.23 4.50 -11.17
N GLU A 56 -9.02 4.83 -10.71
CA GLU A 56 -8.15 3.89 -9.98
C GLU A 56 -8.80 3.44 -8.67
N ARG A 57 -9.39 4.37 -7.91
CA ARG A 57 -10.12 4.07 -6.68
C ARG A 57 -11.28 3.13 -6.96
N HIS A 58 -12.10 3.43 -7.98
CA HIS A 58 -13.23 2.59 -8.36
C HIS A 58 -12.78 1.17 -8.71
N ALA A 59 -11.79 1.05 -9.59
CA ALA A 59 -11.25 -0.25 -10.01
C ALA A 59 -10.69 -1.07 -8.83
N LEU A 60 -9.96 -0.42 -7.91
CA LEU A 60 -9.42 -1.09 -6.72
C LEU A 60 -10.54 -1.59 -5.80
N THR A 61 -11.55 -0.76 -5.53
CA THR A 61 -12.69 -1.14 -4.68
C THR A 61 -13.49 -2.30 -5.26
N GLN A 62 -13.75 -2.28 -6.57
CA GLN A 62 -14.40 -3.39 -7.26
C GLN A 62 -13.58 -4.69 -7.15
N TYR A 63 -12.26 -4.57 -7.25
CA TYR A 63 -11.39 -5.74 -7.11
C TYR A 63 -11.36 -6.28 -5.67
N MET A 64 -11.40 -5.41 -4.66
CA MET A 64 -11.54 -5.83 -3.26
C MET A 64 -12.85 -6.60 -3.02
N GLU A 65 -13.96 -6.15 -3.59
CA GLU A 65 -15.26 -6.82 -3.53
C GLU A 65 -15.22 -8.17 -4.26
N TYR A 66 -14.64 -8.20 -5.46
CA TYR A 66 -14.49 -9.42 -6.27
C TYR A 66 -13.71 -10.51 -5.52
N LEU A 67 -12.62 -10.14 -4.83
CA LEU A 67 -11.82 -11.08 -4.05
C LEU A 67 -12.56 -11.62 -2.80
N GLY A 68 -13.67 -10.99 -2.37
CA GLY A 68 -14.47 -11.48 -1.24
C GLY A 68 -13.72 -11.50 0.11
N PRO A 69 -14.21 -12.20 1.13
CA PRO A 69 -13.48 -12.31 2.40
C PRO A 69 -12.15 -13.08 2.22
N MET A 70 -11.09 -12.63 2.87
CA MET A 70 -9.77 -13.28 2.87
C MET A 70 -9.32 -13.58 4.31
N LEU A 71 -8.42 -14.54 4.49
CA LEU A 71 -7.87 -14.82 5.81
C LEU A 71 -6.96 -13.67 6.25
N LEU A 72 -7.07 -13.25 7.51
CA LEU A 72 -6.26 -12.16 8.05
C LEU A 72 -4.76 -12.43 7.84
N THR A 73 -4.32 -13.67 8.03
CA THR A 73 -2.92 -14.08 7.84
C THR A 73 -2.44 -13.91 6.39
N GLU A 74 -3.30 -14.12 5.40
CA GLU A 74 -2.94 -13.91 3.98
C GLU A 74 -2.74 -12.42 3.70
N VAL A 75 -3.60 -11.57 4.28
CA VAL A 75 -3.48 -10.12 4.17
C VAL A 75 -2.23 -9.60 4.89
N GLU A 76 -1.95 -10.09 6.09
CA GLU A 76 -0.77 -9.71 6.88
C GLU A 76 0.54 -10.08 6.18
N VAL A 77 0.60 -11.21 5.47
CA VAL A 77 1.77 -11.58 4.65
C VAL A 77 2.05 -10.53 3.58
N VAL A 78 1.02 -10.07 2.87
CA VAL A 78 1.17 -9.03 1.84
C VAL A 78 1.54 -7.68 2.46
N GLN A 79 0.93 -7.31 3.60
CA GLN A 79 1.31 -6.10 4.33
C GLN A 79 2.79 -6.13 4.76
N LEU A 80 3.30 -7.27 5.25
CA LEU A 80 4.71 -7.44 5.60
C LEU A 80 5.64 -7.35 4.40
N GLN A 81 5.25 -7.87 3.23
CA GLN A 81 6.01 -7.71 1.99
C GLN A 81 6.13 -6.23 1.60
N ILE A 82 5.04 -5.47 1.69
CA ILE A 82 5.04 -4.02 1.44
C ILE A 82 5.94 -3.30 2.46
N ILE A 83 5.83 -3.61 3.75
CA ILE A 83 6.69 -3.01 4.78
C ILE A 83 8.16 -3.27 4.44
N ASN A 84 8.54 -4.52 4.16
CA ASN A 84 9.93 -4.88 3.84
C ASN A 84 10.45 -4.18 2.59
N LYS A 85 9.58 -3.88 1.61
CA LYS A 85 9.95 -3.12 0.41
C LYS A 85 10.36 -1.67 0.70
N PHE A 86 9.86 -1.08 1.78
CA PHE A 86 10.10 0.31 2.15
C PHE A 86 10.69 0.48 3.56
N LYS A 87 11.23 -0.59 4.16
CA LYS A 87 11.80 -0.56 5.50
C LYS A 87 13.15 0.14 5.52
N ASP A 88 13.94 -0.04 4.47
CA ASP A 88 15.27 0.54 4.34
C ASP A 88 15.22 1.61 3.23
N GLY A 89 15.26 2.88 3.62
CA GLY A 89 15.38 4.00 2.66
C GLY A 89 16.65 3.90 1.79
N PRO A 90 16.76 4.76 0.75
CA PRO A 90 17.08 4.34 -0.61
C PRO A 90 18.33 3.48 -0.72
N GLY A 91 18.15 2.23 -1.15
CA GLY A 91 19.24 1.34 -1.49
C GLY A 91 18.73 -0.09 -1.57
N ASN A 92 18.51 -0.55 -2.81
CA ASN A 92 18.55 -1.94 -3.31
C ASN A 92 17.51 -2.15 -4.44
N ASP A 93 17.44 -1.24 -5.41
CA ASP A 93 16.97 -1.57 -6.77
C ASP A 93 18.19 -1.94 -7.67
N GLU A 94 19.30 -2.41 -7.07
CA GLU A 94 20.29 -3.20 -7.80
C GLU A 94 19.84 -4.67 -7.69
N PHE A 95 19.70 -5.34 -8.83
CA PHE A 95 19.33 -6.75 -9.03
C PHE A 95 17.81 -7.06 -9.03
N VAL A 96 17.14 -6.87 -10.18
CA VAL A 96 16.89 -7.92 -11.20
C VAL A 96 16.78 -7.28 -12.59
#